data_AF-A0A6D0IJJ7-F1
#
_entry.id   AF-A0A6D0IJJ7-F1
#
_cell.length_a   1.000
_cell.length_b   1.000
_cell.length_c   1.000
_cell.angle_alpha   90.00
_cell.angle_beta   90.00
_cell.angle_gamma   90.00
#
_symmetry.space_group_name_H-M   'P 1'
#
loop_
_entity.id
_entity.type
_entity.pdbx_description
1 polymer ?
#
loop_
_entity_poly.entity_id
_entity_poly.type
_entity_poly.pdbx_seq_one_letter_code
_entity_poly.pdbx_strand_id
1 'polypeptide(L)'
;FNVDYTKVSDPSYFNDFDNKYGSSTDGYATQKFSVGYAVQNFNATVSTKQFQVFSEQNTSSYSAEPQLDVNYYQNDVGPFDTRIYGQAVHFVNTRDDMPEATRVHLEPTINLPLSNNWGSINTEAKLLATHYQQTNLDWYNSRNTTKLDESVNRVMPQFKVDGKMVFERDMEMLAPGYTQTLEPRAQYLYVPYRDQSDIYNYDSSLLQSDYSGLFRDRTYGGLDRIASANQVTTGVTSRIYDDAAVERFNISVGQIYYFTESRTGDDNITWENDDKTGSLVWAGDTYWRISERWGLRGGIQYDTRLDNVATSNSSIEYRR
;
A
#
# COMPACT_ATOMS: atom_id res chain seq x y z
N PHE A 1 -11.37 22.00 -3.72
CA PHE A 1 -12.38 20.93 -3.85
C PHE A 1 -12.04 20.12 -5.09
N ASN A 2 -12.36 18.83 -5.13
CA ASN A 2 -12.18 17.98 -6.30
C ASN A 2 -13.44 17.14 -6.51
N VAL A 3 -13.81 16.91 -7.76
CA VAL A 3 -14.95 16.09 -8.17
C VAL A 3 -14.50 15.17 -9.30
N ASP A 4 -14.77 13.89 -9.14
CA ASP A 4 -14.60 12.84 -10.15
C ASP A 4 -15.88 12.00 -10.12
N TYR A 5 -16.82 12.32 -11.00
CA TYR A 5 -18.17 11.74 -10.97
C TYR A 5 -18.56 11.21 -12.34
N THR A 6 -18.73 9.90 -12.40
CA THR A 6 -19.24 9.18 -13.56
C THR A 6 -20.41 8.31 -13.12
N LYS A 7 -21.52 8.40 -13.85
CA LYS A 7 -22.70 7.55 -13.66
C LYS A 7 -23.31 7.26 -15.01
N VAL A 8 -23.64 5.99 -15.25
CA VAL A 8 -24.22 5.52 -16.50
C VAL A 8 -25.58 4.88 -16.24
N SER A 9 -26.42 4.81 -17.28
CA SER A 9 -27.77 4.26 -17.20
C SER A 9 -27.79 2.77 -16.83
N ASP A 10 -26.83 2.01 -17.35
CA ASP A 10 -26.78 0.57 -17.28
C ASP A 10 -25.32 0.05 -17.34
N PRO A 11 -25.05 -1.19 -16.92
CA PRO A 11 -23.71 -1.78 -16.92
C PRO A 11 -23.04 -1.93 -18.30
N SER A 12 -23.81 -1.95 -19.39
CA SER A 12 -23.29 -2.20 -20.74
C SER A 12 -22.92 -0.91 -21.49
N TYR A 13 -23.18 0.25 -20.90
CA TYR A 13 -23.00 1.55 -21.54
C TYR A 13 -21.63 1.74 -22.22
N PHE A 14 -20.53 1.41 -21.54
CA PHE A 14 -19.19 1.57 -22.13
C PHE A 14 -18.81 0.44 -23.11
N ASN A 15 -19.56 -0.65 -23.17
CA ASN A 15 -19.42 -1.67 -24.20
C ASN A 15 -20.09 -1.24 -25.50
N ASP A 16 -21.20 -0.50 -25.41
CA ASP A 16 -22.01 -0.08 -26.54
C ASP A 16 -21.58 1.26 -27.14
N PHE A 17 -21.04 2.17 -26.32
CA PHE A 17 -20.74 3.55 -26.72
C PHE A 17 -19.28 3.92 -26.49
N ASP A 18 -18.61 4.30 -27.58
CA ASP A 18 -17.29 4.95 -27.52
C ASP A 18 -17.41 6.33 -26.88
N ASN A 19 -16.76 6.53 -25.74
CA ASN A 19 -16.78 7.79 -25.01
C ASN A 19 -15.39 8.19 -24.53
N LYS A 20 -15.15 9.50 -24.41
CA LYS A 20 -13.88 10.02 -23.87
C LYS A 20 -13.73 9.76 -22.36
N TYR A 21 -14.85 9.55 -21.65
CA TYR A 21 -14.92 9.54 -20.19
C TYR A 21 -15.03 8.14 -19.58
N GLY A 22 -14.94 7.09 -20.40
CA GLY A 22 -14.91 5.70 -19.98
C GLY A 22 -14.67 4.77 -21.17
N SER A 23 -14.33 3.52 -20.89
CA SER A 23 -13.91 2.50 -21.84
C SER A 23 -14.60 1.18 -21.55
N SER A 24 -14.76 0.32 -22.57
CA SER A 24 -15.27 -1.05 -22.41
C SER A 24 -14.41 -1.94 -21.50
N THR A 25 -13.19 -1.49 -21.17
CA THR A 25 -12.31 -2.13 -20.19
C THR A 25 -12.66 -1.81 -18.73
N ASP A 26 -13.55 -0.84 -18.49
CA ASP A 26 -13.89 -0.36 -17.15
C ASP A 26 -14.90 -1.31 -16.49
N GLY A 27 -14.56 -1.83 -15.30
CA GLY A 27 -15.45 -2.73 -14.53
C GLY A 27 -16.41 -2.01 -13.58
N TYR A 28 -16.25 -0.69 -13.41
CA TYR A 28 -17.10 0.14 -12.55
C TYR A 28 -16.93 1.63 -12.87
N ALA A 29 -17.91 2.45 -12.53
CA ALA A 29 -17.80 3.91 -12.52
C ALA A 29 -17.56 4.47 -11.12
N THR A 30 -16.76 5.53 -11.04
CA THR A 30 -16.35 6.19 -9.80
C THR A 30 -17.19 7.43 -9.55
N GLN A 31 -17.63 7.63 -8.30
CA GLN A 31 -18.43 8.77 -7.86
C GLN A 31 -17.82 9.36 -6.58
N LYS A 32 -16.90 10.30 -6.75
CA LYS A 32 -16.08 10.86 -5.68
C LYS A 32 -16.19 12.37 -5.60
N PHE A 33 -16.43 12.85 -4.38
CA PHE A 33 -16.41 14.26 -4.03
C PHE A 33 -15.44 14.46 -2.88
N SER A 34 -14.64 15.53 -2.92
CA SER A 34 -13.80 15.89 -1.78
C SER A 34 -13.64 17.40 -1.60
N VAL A 35 -13.66 17.81 -0.34
CA VAL A 35 -13.36 19.16 0.11
C VAL A 35 -12.34 19.05 1.22
N GLY A 36 -11.28 19.84 1.15
CA GLY A 36 -10.22 19.79 2.14
C GLY A 36 -9.59 21.14 2.37
N TYR A 37 -8.97 21.25 3.53
CA TYR A 37 -8.16 22.38 3.97
C TYR A 37 -6.76 21.86 4.27
N ALA A 38 -5.73 22.54 3.75
CA ALA A 38 -4.35 22.15 3.95
C ALA A 38 -3.48 23.39 4.19
N VAL A 39 -2.68 23.32 5.26
CA VAL A 39 -1.57 24.22 5.57
C VAL A 39 -0.33 23.38 5.82
N GLN A 40 0.81 24.02 6.08
CA GLN A 40 2.11 23.35 6.16
C GLN A 40 2.16 22.16 7.13
N ASN A 41 1.55 22.29 8.31
CA ASN A 41 1.62 21.30 9.39
C ASN A 41 0.28 20.60 9.68
N PHE A 42 -0.77 20.89 8.91
CA PHE A 42 -2.09 20.34 9.14
C PHE A 42 -2.88 20.22 7.84
N ASN A 43 -3.55 19.09 7.64
CA ASN A 43 -4.57 18.97 6.61
C ASN A 43 -5.78 18.16 7.12
N ALA A 44 -6.95 18.54 6.63
CA ALA A 44 -8.20 17.83 6.87
C ALA A 44 -8.98 17.75 5.56
N THR A 45 -9.45 16.55 5.20
CA THR A 45 -10.21 16.30 3.97
C THR A 45 -11.45 15.50 4.30
N VAL A 46 -12.62 16.04 3.95
CA VAL A 46 -13.88 15.29 3.93
C VAL A 46 -14.16 14.84 2.50
N SER A 47 -14.54 13.58 2.33
CA SER A 47 -14.84 12.98 1.04
C SER A 47 -16.01 12.02 1.10
N THR A 48 -16.71 11.89 -0.01
CA THR A 48 -17.69 10.83 -0.26
C THR A 48 -17.19 10.00 -1.41
N LYS A 49 -17.23 8.67 -1.28
CA LYS A 49 -16.74 7.73 -2.29
C LYS A 49 -17.79 6.66 -2.52
N GLN A 50 -18.34 6.63 -3.73
CA GLN A 50 -19.31 5.64 -4.18
C GLN A 50 -18.82 5.00 -5.48
N PHE A 51 -19.28 3.79 -5.75
CA PHE A 51 -18.93 3.04 -6.94
C PHE A 51 -20.17 2.40 -7.57
N GLN A 52 -20.25 2.45 -8.89
CA GLN A 52 -21.28 1.74 -9.67
C GLN A 52 -20.60 0.56 -10.38
N VAL A 53 -20.75 -0.65 -9.85
CA VAL A 53 -20.13 -1.87 -10.41
C VAL A 53 -20.89 -2.35 -11.65
N PHE A 54 -20.16 -2.65 -12.72
CA PHE A 54 -20.71 -3.13 -13.99
C PHE A 54 -20.64 -4.65 -14.08
N SER A 55 -21.42 -5.33 -13.24
CA SER A 55 -21.52 -6.80 -13.22
C SER A 55 -22.98 -7.22 -13.12
N GLU A 56 -23.36 -8.28 -13.82
CA GLU A 56 -24.69 -8.87 -13.69
C GLU A 56 -24.81 -9.85 -12.51
N GLN A 57 -23.68 -10.28 -11.93
CA GLN A 57 -23.66 -11.29 -10.86
C GLN A 57 -23.76 -10.66 -9.47
N ASN A 58 -23.01 -9.60 -9.22
CA ASN A 58 -23.03 -8.89 -7.95
C ASN A 58 -22.63 -7.43 -8.16
N THR A 59 -23.61 -6.54 -7.98
CA THR A 59 -23.40 -5.09 -8.02
C THR A 59 -23.18 -4.50 -6.63
N SER A 60 -23.18 -5.33 -5.58
CA SER A 60 -22.96 -4.90 -4.20
C SER A 60 -21.61 -4.21 -4.06
N SER A 61 -21.63 -2.97 -3.59
CA SER A 61 -20.43 -2.20 -3.32
C SER A 61 -20.61 -1.35 -2.08
N TYR A 62 -19.56 -1.22 -1.29
CA TYR A 62 -19.51 -0.30 -0.17
C TYR A 62 -19.16 1.11 -0.63
N SER A 63 -19.75 2.07 0.07
CA SER A 63 -19.53 3.50 -0.10
C SER A 63 -19.10 4.11 1.22
N ALA A 64 -18.27 5.15 1.16
CA ALA A 64 -17.83 5.91 2.32
C ALA A 64 -18.60 7.25 2.38
N GLU A 65 -19.48 7.40 3.38
CA GLU A 65 -20.52 8.44 3.46
C GLU A 65 -20.68 9.07 4.86
N PRO A 66 -19.87 10.07 5.23
CA PRO A 66 -18.64 10.52 4.59
C PRO A 66 -17.40 9.83 5.20
N GLN A 67 -16.24 10.10 4.59
CA GLN A 67 -14.91 9.85 5.14
C GLN A 67 -14.22 11.18 5.45
N LEU A 68 -13.79 11.35 6.69
CA LEU A 68 -12.96 12.46 7.16
C LEU A 68 -11.55 11.93 7.46
N ASP A 69 -10.55 12.47 6.79
CA ASP A 69 -9.12 12.24 7.07
C ASP A 69 -8.49 13.51 7.64
N VAL A 70 -7.73 13.37 8.71
CA VAL A 70 -7.02 14.46 9.38
C VAL A 70 -5.56 14.08 9.61
N ASN A 71 -4.65 14.96 9.25
CA ASN A 71 -3.22 14.81 9.53
C ASN A 71 -2.68 16.06 10.22
N TYR A 72 -1.91 15.85 11.27
CA TYR A 72 -1.12 16.88 11.93
C TYR A 72 0.35 16.45 11.96
N TYR A 73 1.25 17.36 11.64
CA TYR A 73 2.69 17.12 11.56
C TYR A 73 3.40 18.10 12.48
N GLN A 74 4.36 17.61 13.25
CA GLN A 74 5.22 18.46 14.06
C GLN A 74 6.62 17.87 14.07
N ASN A 75 7.49 18.53 13.32
CA ASN A 75 8.90 18.23 13.27
C ASN A 75 9.64 18.94 14.41
N ASP A 76 10.90 18.58 14.63
CA ASP A 76 11.79 19.25 15.59
C ASP A 76 11.33 19.17 17.07
N VAL A 77 10.66 18.07 17.46
CA VAL A 77 10.38 17.76 18.86
C VAL A 77 11.65 17.16 19.49
N GLY A 78 12.65 18.00 19.73
CA GLY A 78 14.01 17.52 20.03
C GLY A 78 14.61 16.82 18.81
N PRO A 79 15.12 15.58 18.91
CA PRO A 79 15.61 14.83 17.76
C PRO A 79 14.49 14.07 17.01
N PHE A 80 13.23 14.20 17.44
CA PHE A 80 12.12 13.44 16.90
C PHE A 80 11.23 14.28 15.99
N ASP A 81 10.69 13.66 14.95
CA ASP A 81 9.51 14.17 14.27
C ASP A 81 8.29 13.37 14.70
N THR A 82 7.13 14.03 14.68
CA THR A 82 5.87 13.44 15.10
C THR A 82 4.78 13.73 14.08
N ARG A 83 3.88 12.76 13.93
CA ARG A 83 2.69 12.87 13.10
C ARG A 83 1.52 12.22 13.82
N ILE A 84 0.35 12.81 13.73
CA ILE A 84 -0.90 12.17 14.12
C ILE A 84 -1.78 12.09 12.88
N TYR A 85 -2.18 10.88 12.53
CA TYR A 85 -3.23 10.63 11.57
C TYR A 85 -4.52 10.23 12.30
N GLY A 86 -5.64 10.78 11.89
CA GLY A 86 -6.97 10.43 12.37
C GLY A 86 -7.92 10.24 11.22
N GLN A 87 -8.81 9.25 11.33
CA GLN A 87 -9.87 9.04 10.36
C GLN A 87 -11.19 8.75 11.06
N ALA A 88 -12.28 9.31 10.53
CA ALA A 88 -13.64 8.90 10.85
C ALA A 88 -14.37 8.62 9.54
N VAL A 89 -14.99 7.45 9.42
CA VAL A 89 -15.69 7.04 8.20
C VAL A 89 -16.95 6.26 8.53
N HIS A 90 -18.00 6.51 7.77
CA HIS A 90 -19.21 5.71 7.80
C HIS A 90 -19.31 4.92 6.49
N PHE A 91 -19.39 3.60 6.60
CA PHE A 91 -19.53 2.67 5.48
C PHE A 91 -20.97 2.20 5.36
N VAL A 92 -21.52 2.36 4.15
CA VAL A 92 -22.87 1.92 3.78
C VAL A 92 -22.76 1.10 2.51
N ASN A 93 -23.59 0.07 2.37
CA ASN A 93 -23.63 -0.74 1.17
C ASN A 93 -24.83 -0.37 0.28
N THR A 94 -24.71 -0.59 -1.02
CA THR A 94 -25.84 -0.52 -1.96
C THR A 94 -27.00 -1.48 -1.64
N ARG A 95 -26.72 -2.58 -0.94
CA ARG A 95 -27.71 -3.55 -0.46
C ARG A 95 -28.09 -3.27 0.99
N ASP A 96 -29.36 -3.40 1.30
CA ASP A 96 -29.95 -3.19 2.62
C ASP A 96 -29.71 -4.33 3.61
N ASP A 97 -29.24 -5.49 3.16
CA ASP A 97 -28.98 -6.68 3.97
C ASP A 97 -27.51 -6.84 4.37
N MET A 98 -26.64 -5.95 3.90
CA MET A 98 -25.22 -5.95 4.22
C MET A 98 -24.93 -5.13 5.49
N PRO A 99 -23.92 -5.51 6.29
CA PRO A 99 -23.50 -4.73 7.46
C PRO A 99 -23.18 -3.27 7.14
N GLU A 100 -23.55 -2.34 8.01
CA GLU A 100 -23.08 -0.95 7.96
C GLU A 100 -22.08 -0.72 9.10
N ALA A 101 -21.17 0.25 8.95
CA ALA A 101 -20.25 0.56 10.03
C ALA A 101 -19.92 2.05 10.17
N THR A 102 -19.65 2.46 11.39
CA THR A 102 -18.90 3.68 11.68
C THR A 102 -17.56 3.29 12.27
N ARG A 103 -16.47 3.72 11.62
CA ARG A 103 -15.09 3.46 12.04
C ARG A 103 -14.42 4.76 12.45
N VAL A 104 -13.78 4.75 13.62
CA VAL A 104 -12.90 5.83 14.09
C VAL A 104 -11.51 5.26 14.29
N HIS A 105 -10.50 5.96 13.79
CA HIS A 105 -9.11 5.55 13.83
C HIS A 105 -8.20 6.69 14.26
N LEU A 106 -7.19 6.35 15.07
CA LEU A 106 -6.14 7.25 15.52
C LEU A 106 -4.78 6.54 15.43
N GLU A 107 -3.84 7.20 14.75
CA GLU A 107 -2.51 6.70 14.46
C GLU A 107 -1.44 7.77 14.77
N PRO A 108 -1.06 7.95 16.06
CA PRO A 108 0.13 8.72 16.39
C PRO A 108 1.40 7.95 16.00
N THR A 109 2.34 8.68 15.43
CA THR A 109 3.64 8.19 14.96
C THR A 109 4.73 9.12 15.46
N ILE A 110 5.81 8.54 15.97
CA ILE A 110 7.06 9.22 16.31
C ILE A 110 8.20 8.56 15.55
N ASN A 111 9.04 9.37 14.92
CA ASN A 111 10.22 8.91 14.20
C ASN A 111 11.49 9.63 14.67
N LEU A 112 12.61 8.91 14.66
CA LEU A 112 13.94 9.38 14.98
C LEU A 112 14.84 9.16 13.76
N PRO A 113 14.96 10.16 12.87
CA PRO A 113 15.82 10.09 11.71
C PRO A 113 17.25 10.50 12.08
N LEU A 114 18.23 9.63 11.83
CA LEU A 114 19.65 9.91 11.95
C LEU A 114 20.31 9.70 10.59
N SER A 115 21.05 10.69 10.11
CA SER A 115 21.68 10.64 8.78
C SER A 115 23.09 11.23 8.80
N ASN A 116 23.95 10.66 7.97
CA ASN A 116 25.26 11.19 7.62
C ASN A 116 25.49 11.01 6.10
N ASN A 117 26.70 11.29 5.61
CA ASN A 117 27.00 11.26 4.18
C ASN A 117 26.88 9.87 3.53
N TRP A 118 27.14 8.79 4.27
CA TRP A 118 27.23 7.42 3.73
C TRP A 118 26.07 6.52 4.17
N GLY A 119 25.19 7.02 5.04
CA GLY A 119 24.06 6.22 5.52
C GLY A 119 23.03 7.00 6.32
N SER A 120 21.89 6.34 6.49
CA SER A 120 20.76 6.83 7.26
C SER A 120 20.13 5.67 8.03
N ILE A 121 19.72 5.94 9.26
CA ILE A 121 18.88 5.04 10.05
C ILE A 121 17.69 5.83 10.58
N ASN A 122 16.50 5.28 10.42
CA ASN A 122 15.26 5.86 10.92
C ASN A 122 14.55 4.85 11.79
N THR A 123 14.34 5.19 13.06
CA THR A 123 13.55 4.39 14.00
C THR A 123 12.17 5.00 14.12
N GLU A 124 11.12 4.22 13.91
CA GLU A 124 9.72 4.66 13.97
C GLU A 124 8.93 3.80 14.95
N ALA A 125 8.19 4.46 15.83
CA ALA A 125 7.19 3.83 16.68
C ALA A 125 5.81 4.45 16.39
N LYS A 126 4.81 3.59 16.29
CA LYS A 126 3.45 3.96 15.91
C LYS A 126 2.44 3.21 16.77
N LEU A 127 1.30 3.82 17.06
CA LEU A 127 0.19 3.17 17.74
C LEU A 127 -1.03 3.19 16.83
N LEU A 128 -1.60 2.03 16.54
CA LEU A 128 -2.77 1.88 15.68
C LEU A 128 -3.99 1.63 16.57
N ALA A 129 -4.79 2.65 16.85
CA ALA A 129 -6.01 2.53 17.64
C ALA A 129 -7.24 2.69 16.75
N THR A 130 -8.09 1.67 16.66
CA THR A 130 -9.29 1.66 15.82
C THR A 130 -10.50 1.18 16.62
N HIS A 131 -11.62 1.86 16.45
CA HIS A 131 -12.91 1.48 17.00
C HIS A 131 -13.94 1.34 15.88
N TYR A 132 -14.75 0.29 15.96
CA TYR A 132 -15.85 0.01 15.03
C TYR A 132 -17.17 -0.05 15.80
N GLN A 133 -18.18 0.58 15.21
CA GLN A 133 -19.59 0.35 15.50
C GLN A 133 -20.22 -0.26 14.24
N GLN A 134 -20.47 -1.57 14.26
CA GLN A 134 -21.01 -2.34 13.14
C GLN A 134 -22.49 -2.65 13.41
N THR A 135 -23.36 -2.34 12.46
CA THR A 135 -24.82 -2.54 12.58
C THR A 135 -25.35 -3.35 11.41
N ASN A 136 -26.63 -3.74 11.47
CA ASN A 136 -27.26 -4.58 10.45
C ASN A 136 -26.57 -5.96 10.27
N LEU A 137 -26.20 -6.60 11.38
CA LEU A 137 -25.36 -7.80 11.39
C LEU A 137 -26.15 -9.10 11.24
N ASP A 138 -27.45 -9.11 11.54
CA ASP A 138 -28.25 -10.34 11.66
C ASP A 138 -28.22 -11.20 10.39
N TRP A 139 -28.43 -10.58 9.23
CA TRP A 139 -28.42 -11.29 7.94
C TRP A 139 -27.06 -11.94 7.65
N TYR A 140 -25.96 -11.21 7.91
CA TYR A 140 -24.60 -11.70 7.68
C TYR A 140 -24.23 -12.79 8.69
N ASN A 141 -24.51 -12.54 9.97
CA ASN A 141 -24.23 -13.46 11.06
C ASN A 141 -25.06 -14.74 10.96
N SER A 142 -26.25 -14.74 10.36
CA SER A 142 -27.02 -15.97 10.13
C SER A 142 -26.40 -16.91 9.08
N ARG A 143 -25.55 -16.38 8.18
CA ARG A 143 -24.99 -17.12 7.03
C ARG A 143 -23.53 -17.52 7.17
N ASN A 144 -22.77 -16.87 8.06
CA ASN A 144 -21.34 -17.09 8.24
C ASN A 144 -21.05 -17.73 9.59
N THR A 145 -20.04 -18.60 9.66
CA THR A 145 -19.62 -19.26 10.91
C THR A 145 -19.02 -18.23 11.86
N THR A 146 -18.05 -17.46 11.37
CA THR A 146 -17.46 -16.31 12.07
C THR A 146 -18.50 -15.20 12.17
N LYS A 147 -18.70 -14.67 13.38
CA LYS A 147 -19.68 -13.62 13.64
C LYS A 147 -18.97 -12.28 13.74
N LEU A 148 -19.63 -11.25 13.22
CA LEU A 148 -19.25 -9.87 13.44
C LEU A 148 -19.84 -9.39 14.76
N ASP A 149 -19.06 -8.59 15.48
CA ASP A 149 -19.47 -7.97 16.73
C ASP A 149 -19.88 -6.50 16.51
N GLU A 150 -20.90 -6.03 17.24
CA GLU A 150 -21.40 -4.66 17.09
C GLU A 150 -20.36 -3.60 17.49
N SER A 151 -19.60 -3.83 18.56
CA SER A 151 -18.62 -2.87 19.08
C SER A 151 -17.25 -3.51 19.22
N VAL A 152 -16.33 -3.18 18.30
CA VAL A 152 -14.98 -3.76 18.27
C VAL A 152 -13.91 -2.71 18.54
N ASN A 153 -12.91 -3.05 19.35
CA ASN A 153 -11.75 -2.21 19.62
C ASN A 153 -10.47 -2.96 19.24
N ARG A 154 -9.61 -2.30 18.45
CA ARG A 154 -8.32 -2.85 18.06
C ARG A 154 -7.21 -1.85 18.33
N VAL A 155 -6.28 -2.22 19.20
CA VAL A 155 -5.09 -1.43 19.53
C VAL A 155 -3.83 -2.26 19.31
N MET A 156 -2.95 -1.76 18.43
CA MET A 156 -1.71 -2.45 18.04
C MET A 156 -0.55 -1.46 18.03
N PRO A 157 0.52 -1.69 18.81
CA PRO A 157 1.77 -0.98 18.61
C PRO A 157 2.46 -1.49 17.34
N GLN A 158 3.20 -0.61 16.67
CA GLN A 158 4.06 -0.93 15.55
C GLN A 158 5.45 -0.38 15.83
N PHE A 159 6.47 -1.20 15.58
CA PHE A 159 7.86 -0.79 15.65
C PHE A 159 8.53 -1.08 14.32
N LYS A 160 9.26 -0.10 13.79
CA LYS A 160 9.96 -0.20 12.51
C LYS A 160 11.33 0.46 12.63
N VAL A 161 12.37 -0.19 12.11
CA VAL A 161 13.69 0.42 11.95
C VAL A 161 14.15 0.21 10.51
N ASP A 162 14.48 1.30 9.83
CA ASP A 162 14.92 1.30 8.43
C ASP A 162 16.34 1.87 8.36
N GLY A 163 17.24 1.12 7.75
CA GLY A 163 18.64 1.50 7.56
C GLY A 163 19.03 1.43 6.10
N LYS A 164 19.74 2.45 5.61
CA LYS A 164 20.29 2.52 4.25
C LYS A 164 21.74 2.97 4.32
N MET A 165 22.58 2.41 3.45
CA MET A 165 23.93 2.92 3.20
C MET A 165 24.10 3.22 1.72
N VAL A 166 25.10 4.04 1.39
CA VAL A 166 25.50 4.36 0.03
C VAL A 166 27.01 4.18 -0.09
N PHE A 167 27.42 3.27 -0.96
CA PHE A 167 28.82 3.08 -1.34
C PHE A 167 29.01 3.54 -2.78
N GLU A 168 30.15 4.14 -3.06
CA GLU A 168 30.48 4.62 -4.41
C GLU A 168 31.80 4.02 -4.86
N ARG A 169 31.92 3.80 -6.17
CA ARG A 169 33.19 3.46 -6.82
C ARG A 169 33.26 4.07 -8.21
N ASP A 170 34.47 4.45 -8.60
CA ASP A 170 34.75 4.90 -9.96
C ASP A 170 34.79 3.72 -10.93
N MET A 171 34.26 3.93 -12.14
CA MET A 171 34.07 2.92 -13.18
C MET A 171 34.85 3.28 -14.45
N GLU A 172 36.11 3.68 -14.30
CA GLU A 172 37.03 4.00 -15.42
C GLU A 172 37.14 2.87 -16.47
N MET A 173 36.86 1.62 -16.07
CA MET A 173 36.87 0.45 -16.95
C MET A 173 35.66 0.39 -17.90
N LEU A 174 34.54 1.03 -17.54
CA LEU A 174 33.31 1.05 -18.35
C LEU A 174 33.36 2.21 -19.35
N ALA A 175 33.65 3.41 -18.83
CA ALA A 175 33.94 4.62 -19.59
C ALA A 175 34.58 5.67 -18.65
N PRO A 176 35.44 6.56 -19.14
CA PRO A 176 36.05 7.60 -18.31
C PRO A 176 34.99 8.47 -17.62
N GLY A 177 35.14 8.73 -16.32
CA GLY A 177 34.24 9.59 -15.55
C GLY A 177 32.91 8.95 -15.12
N TYR A 178 32.67 7.66 -15.36
CA TYR A 178 31.49 6.96 -14.87
C TYR A 178 31.62 6.61 -13.39
N THR A 179 30.52 6.71 -12.65
CA THR A 179 30.46 6.37 -11.22
C THR A 179 29.36 5.33 -11.00
N GLN A 180 29.63 4.32 -10.16
CA GLN A 180 28.64 3.35 -9.72
C GLN A 180 28.38 3.48 -8.23
N THR A 181 27.10 3.46 -7.85
CA THR A 181 26.67 3.38 -6.46
C THR A 181 26.13 1.99 -6.13
N LEU A 182 26.30 1.58 -4.88
CA LEU A 182 25.67 0.41 -4.29
C LEU A 182 24.99 0.81 -2.99
N GLU A 183 23.67 0.65 -2.96
CA GLU A 183 22.78 1.17 -1.93
C GLU A 183 22.07 0.01 -1.21
N PRO A 184 22.72 -0.69 -0.28
CA PRO A 184 22.03 -1.68 0.53
C PRO A 184 21.06 -1.01 1.51
N ARG A 185 19.89 -1.62 1.66
CA ARG A 185 18.83 -1.20 2.57
C ARG A 185 18.29 -2.40 3.33
N ALA A 186 18.11 -2.25 4.64
CA ALA A 186 17.50 -3.25 5.50
C ALA A 186 16.44 -2.59 6.37
N GLN A 187 15.32 -3.27 6.60
CA GLN A 187 14.25 -2.80 7.46
C GLN A 187 13.72 -3.95 8.31
N TYR A 188 13.58 -3.72 9.61
CA TYR A 188 12.85 -4.63 10.49
C TYR A 188 11.49 -4.03 10.85
N LEU A 189 10.44 -4.85 10.82
CA LEU A 189 9.07 -4.46 11.13
C LEU A 189 8.44 -5.46 12.11
N TYR A 190 7.87 -4.93 13.19
CA TYR A 190 7.14 -5.70 14.19
C TYR A 190 5.77 -5.09 14.48
N VAL A 191 4.72 -5.91 14.35
CA VAL A 191 3.33 -5.61 14.71
C VAL A 191 2.74 -6.87 15.35
N PRO A 192 2.24 -6.82 16.60
CA PRO A 192 1.72 -8.00 17.27
C PRO A 192 0.40 -8.45 16.64
N TYR A 193 0.13 -9.76 16.74
CA TYR A 193 -1.12 -10.34 16.28
C TYR A 193 -2.33 -9.83 17.06
N ARG A 194 -3.41 -9.56 16.31
CA ARG A 194 -4.77 -9.40 16.81
C ARG A 194 -5.69 -10.18 15.90
N ASP A 195 -6.62 -10.91 16.50
CA ASP A 195 -7.74 -11.50 15.80
C ASP A 195 -8.67 -10.36 15.35
N GLN A 196 -9.00 -10.35 14.05
CA GLN A 196 -9.83 -9.34 13.39
C GLN A 196 -10.99 -9.99 12.64
N SER A 197 -11.29 -11.25 12.95
CA SER A 197 -12.33 -12.04 12.30
C SER A 197 -13.75 -11.53 12.60
N ASP A 198 -13.91 -10.79 13.70
CA ASP A 198 -15.13 -10.08 14.12
C ASP A 198 -15.34 -8.72 13.43
N ILE A 199 -14.40 -8.27 12.60
CA ILE A 199 -14.46 -7.02 11.82
C ILE A 199 -14.74 -7.36 10.35
N TYR A 200 -15.75 -6.74 9.74
CA TYR A 200 -15.99 -6.93 8.31
C TYR A 200 -14.93 -6.19 7.45
N ASN A 201 -14.70 -6.64 6.22
CA ASN A 201 -13.77 -6.00 5.29
C ASN A 201 -14.49 -4.99 4.38
N TYR A 202 -14.32 -3.69 4.62
CA TYR A 202 -14.93 -2.60 3.86
C TYR A 202 -13.97 -1.99 2.83
N ASP A 203 -12.73 -1.69 3.23
CA ASP A 203 -11.73 -0.95 2.42
C ASP A 203 -10.34 -1.62 2.34
N SER A 204 -10.20 -2.88 2.75
CA SER A 204 -8.93 -3.61 2.71
C SER A 204 -8.82 -4.59 1.54
N SER A 205 -7.90 -4.30 0.63
CA SER A 205 -7.48 -5.21 -0.45
C SER A 205 -5.97 -5.49 -0.35
N LEU A 206 -5.55 -6.70 -0.73
CA LEU A 206 -4.13 -7.06 -0.76
C LEU A 206 -3.36 -6.13 -1.72
N LEU A 207 -2.23 -5.60 -1.27
CA LEU A 207 -1.40 -4.71 -2.09
C LEU A 207 -0.39 -5.51 -2.91
N GLN A 208 -0.07 -5.00 -4.10
CA GLN A 208 1.09 -5.47 -4.85
C GLN A 208 2.39 -4.96 -4.21
N SER A 209 3.44 -5.77 -4.35
CA SER A 209 4.75 -5.58 -3.72
C SER A 209 5.82 -5.44 -4.79
N ASP A 210 5.90 -4.25 -5.41
CA ASP A 210 7.08 -3.85 -6.17
C ASP A 210 8.29 -3.70 -5.22
N TYR A 211 9.48 -3.45 -5.76
CA TYR A 211 10.69 -3.31 -4.94
C TYR A 211 10.54 -2.27 -3.82
N SER A 212 9.94 -1.12 -4.13
CA SER A 212 9.65 -0.09 -3.12
C SER A 212 8.58 -0.55 -2.12
N GLY A 213 7.56 -1.27 -2.60
CA GLY A 213 6.51 -1.88 -1.80
C GLY A 213 6.99 -2.91 -0.80
N LEU A 214 8.15 -3.56 -1.02
CA LEU A 214 8.74 -4.47 -0.03
C LEU A 214 9.00 -3.78 1.33
N PHE A 215 9.35 -2.50 1.30
CA PHE A 215 9.67 -1.70 2.50
C PHE A 215 8.45 -1.00 3.10
N ARG A 216 7.23 -1.34 2.63
CA ARG A 216 5.96 -0.82 3.16
C ARG A 216 5.62 -1.52 4.47
N ASP A 217 5.02 -0.78 5.40
CA ASP A 217 4.58 -1.29 6.70
C ASP A 217 3.15 -1.88 6.70
N ARG A 218 2.52 -2.01 5.53
CA ARG A 218 1.14 -2.50 5.35
C ARG A 218 1.06 -3.53 4.22
N THR A 219 0.39 -4.64 4.50
CA THR A 219 0.07 -5.72 3.53
C THR A 219 -1.20 -5.42 2.74
N TYR A 220 -2.18 -4.77 3.38
CA TYR A 220 -3.47 -4.40 2.80
C TYR A 220 -3.60 -2.89 2.67
N GLY A 221 -4.43 -2.45 1.72
CA GLY A 221 -5.01 -1.11 1.74
C GLY A 221 -5.98 -0.93 2.92
N GLY A 222 -6.43 0.30 3.14
CA GLY A 222 -7.44 0.57 4.16
C GLY A 222 -6.97 0.32 5.60
N LEU A 223 -7.94 0.11 6.50
CA LEU A 223 -7.68 -0.14 7.92
C LEU A 223 -8.41 -1.36 8.49
N ASP A 224 -9.19 -2.10 7.71
CA ASP A 224 -9.96 -3.23 8.24
C ASP A 224 -9.09 -4.46 8.52
N ARG A 225 -8.07 -4.70 7.69
CA ARG A 225 -7.10 -5.78 7.88
C ARG A 225 -5.70 -5.22 8.04
N ILE A 226 -5.12 -5.43 9.22
CA ILE A 226 -3.72 -5.12 9.51
C ILE A 226 -3.04 -6.43 9.92
N ALA A 227 -2.18 -6.95 9.06
CA ALA A 227 -1.48 -8.20 9.31
C ALA A 227 -0.48 -8.05 10.47
N SER A 228 -0.35 -9.09 11.30
CA SER A 228 0.77 -9.19 12.21
C SER A 228 2.08 -9.23 11.43
N ALA A 229 3.09 -8.52 11.89
CA ALA A 229 4.39 -8.47 11.23
C ALA A 229 5.48 -8.89 12.22
N ASN A 230 6.35 -9.77 11.77
CA ASN A 230 7.65 -10.01 12.39
C ASN A 230 8.57 -10.43 11.25
N GLN A 231 9.14 -9.42 10.59
CA GLN A 231 9.81 -9.60 9.31
C GLN A 231 11.02 -8.69 9.17
N VAL A 232 11.99 -9.14 8.38
CA VAL A 232 13.11 -8.32 7.93
C VAL A 232 13.08 -8.23 6.41
N THR A 233 13.03 -7.01 5.90
CA THR A 233 13.13 -6.71 4.48
C THR A 233 14.57 -6.33 4.19
N THR A 234 15.15 -6.92 3.14
CA THR A 234 16.49 -6.57 2.68
C THR A 234 16.44 -6.33 1.19
N GLY A 235 17.16 -5.32 0.73
CA GLY A 235 17.30 -5.05 -0.69
C GLY A 235 18.58 -4.30 -0.97
N VAL A 236 18.98 -4.35 -2.23
CA VAL A 236 20.12 -3.61 -2.73
C VAL A 236 19.74 -2.99 -4.05
N THR A 237 20.07 -1.71 -4.20
CA THR A 237 19.98 -1.00 -5.48
C THR A 237 21.39 -0.69 -5.93
N SER A 238 21.71 -0.91 -7.20
CA SER A 238 22.91 -0.38 -7.82
C SER A 238 22.53 0.58 -8.92
N ARG A 239 23.20 1.74 -8.97
CA ARG A 239 23.00 2.77 -10.00
C ARG A 239 24.32 3.07 -10.69
N ILE A 240 24.24 3.45 -11.95
CA ILE A 240 25.40 3.91 -12.74
C ILE A 240 25.09 5.29 -13.28
N TYR A 241 26.00 6.21 -13.05
CA TYR A 241 25.99 7.59 -13.50
C TYR A 241 27.07 7.78 -14.56
N ASP A 242 26.78 8.60 -15.57
CA ASP A 242 27.78 9.02 -16.56
C ASP A 242 28.65 10.18 -16.05
N ASP A 243 29.57 10.64 -16.90
CA ASP A 243 30.52 11.73 -16.64
C ASP A 243 29.85 13.08 -16.33
N ALA A 244 28.59 13.25 -16.73
CA ALA A 244 27.77 14.41 -16.40
C ALA A 244 26.94 14.22 -15.12
N ALA A 245 27.20 13.16 -14.35
CA ALA A 245 26.46 12.72 -13.18
C ALA A 245 24.96 12.44 -13.46
N VAL A 246 24.63 12.05 -14.70
CA VAL A 246 23.27 11.65 -15.07
C VAL A 246 23.10 10.15 -14.84
N GLU A 247 22.04 9.75 -14.13
CA GLU A 247 21.74 8.32 -13.91
C GLU A 247 21.36 7.65 -15.25
N ARG A 248 22.16 6.67 -15.66
CA ARG A 248 21.98 5.93 -16.92
C ARG A 248 21.39 4.56 -16.71
N PHE A 249 21.64 3.93 -15.57
CA PHE A 249 21.19 2.59 -15.28
C PHE A 249 20.89 2.42 -13.80
N ASN A 250 19.86 1.66 -13.49
CA ASN A 250 19.67 1.08 -12.17
C ASN A 250 19.12 -0.33 -12.24
N ILE A 251 19.43 -1.07 -11.18
CA ILE A 251 18.84 -2.36 -10.89
C ILE A 251 18.64 -2.46 -9.38
N SER A 252 17.48 -2.94 -8.98
CA SER A 252 17.15 -3.19 -7.59
C SER A 252 16.64 -4.60 -7.42
N VAL A 253 17.05 -5.25 -6.33
CA VAL A 253 16.56 -6.57 -5.93
C VAL A 253 16.36 -6.58 -4.43
N GLY A 254 15.24 -7.12 -3.98
CA GLY A 254 14.91 -7.23 -2.57
C GLY A 254 14.07 -8.44 -2.26
N GLN A 255 14.02 -8.76 -0.97
CA GLN A 255 13.25 -9.84 -0.39
C GLN A 255 12.71 -9.47 0.99
N ILE A 256 11.64 -10.15 1.39
CA ILE A 256 11.12 -10.13 2.76
C ILE A 256 11.29 -11.51 3.37
N TYR A 257 12.00 -11.58 4.49
CA TYR A 257 12.11 -12.76 5.33
C TYR A 257 11.14 -12.66 6.50
N TYR A 258 10.25 -13.64 6.64
CA TYR A 258 9.24 -13.72 7.70
C TYR A 258 9.73 -14.63 8.82
N PHE A 259 9.83 -14.11 10.04
CA PHE A 259 10.15 -14.90 11.24
C PHE A 259 8.94 -15.69 11.73
N THR A 260 7.75 -15.12 11.57
CA THR A 260 6.47 -15.76 11.87
C THR A 260 5.48 -15.45 10.78
N GLU A 261 4.50 -16.34 10.60
CA GLU A 261 3.38 -16.13 9.68
C GLU A 261 2.68 -14.79 9.94
N SER A 262 2.39 -14.08 8.85
CA SER A 262 1.60 -12.84 8.87
C SER A 262 0.12 -13.19 8.93
N ARG A 263 -0.56 -12.85 10.03
CA ARG A 263 -1.94 -13.28 10.30
C ARG A 263 -2.84 -12.09 10.60
N THR A 264 -4.10 -12.22 10.21
CA THR A 264 -5.16 -11.27 10.56
C THR A 264 -6.27 -11.91 11.42
N GLY A 265 -6.34 -13.24 11.48
CA GLY A 265 -7.41 -13.99 12.13
C GLY A 265 -8.53 -14.40 11.17
N ASP A 266 -8.62 -13.73 10.01
CA ASP A 266 -9.50 -14.05 8.89
C ASP A 266 -8.67 -14.08 7.60
N ASP A 267 -7.80 -15.09 7.53
CA ASP A 267 -6.84 -15.27 6.44
C ASP A 267 -7.44 -16.24 5.40
N ASN A 268 -8.27 -15.70 4.50
CA ASN A 268 -9.00 -16.46 3.46
C ASN A 268 -8.27 -16.51 2.10
N ILE A 269 -6.98 -16.14 2.06
CA ILE A 269 -6.20 -16.18 0.84
C ILE A 269 -5.91 -17.64 0.48
N THR A 270 -6.25 -18.00 -0.76
CA THR A 270 -5.92 -19.33 -1.29
C THR A 270 -4.49 -19.30 -1.82
N TRP A 271 -3.62 -20.07 -1.17
CA TRP A 271 -2.22 -20.28 -1.57
C TRP A 271 -2.05 -21.65 -2.21
N GLU A 272 -1.01 -21.82 -3.02
CA GLU A 272 -0.69 -23.11 -3.66
C GLU A 272 0.03 -24.07 -2.69
N ASN A 273 0.67 -23.53 -1.65
CA ASN A 273 1.36 -24.30 -0.61
C ASN A 273 1.22 -23.65 0.79
N ASP A 274 1.75 -24.35 1.80
CA ASP A 274 1.65 -23.98 3.22
C ASP A 274 2.89 -23.23 3.75
N ASP A 275 3.67 -22.58 2.88
CA ASP A 275 4.85 -21.82 3.29
C ASP A 275 4.45 -20.62 4.17
N LYS A 276 4.94 -20.60 5.41
CA LYS A 276 4.56 -19.61 6.44
C LYS A 276 5.69 -18.68 6.86
N THR A 277 6.94 -19.13 6.77
CA THR A 277 8.13 -18.40 7.24
C THR A 277 9.26 -18.53 6.23
N GLY A 278 10.30 -17.71 6.38
CA GLY A 278 11.41 -17.65 5.43
C GLY A 278 11.25 -16.54 4.39
N SER A 279 12.03 -16.62 3.31
CA SER A 279 12.07 -15.63 2.24
C SER A 279 10.95 -15.84 1.22
N LEU A 280 9.73 -15.43 1.58
CA LEU A 280 8.55 -15.71 0.77
C LEU A 280 8.38 -14.75 -0.40
N VAL A 281 8.62 -13.45 -0.18
CA VAL A 281 8.35 -12.40 -1.18
C VAL A 281 9.67 -11.85 -1.72
N TRP A 282 9.77 -11.78 -3.05
CA TRP A 282 10.90 -11.22 -3.79
C TRP A 282 10.40 -10.21 -4.82
N ALA A 283 11.14 -9.12 -5.00
CA ALA A 283 10.87 -8.19 -6.09
C ALA A 283 12.15 -7.62 -6.67
N GLY A 284 12.11 -7.31 -7.96
CA GLY A 284 13.20 -6.65 -8.66
C GLY A 284 12.70 -5.65 -9.68
N ASP A 285 13.45 -4.58 -9.87
CA ASP A 285 13.23 -3.57 -10.89
C ASP A 285 14.54 -3.24 -11.62
N THR A 286 14.41 -2.77 -12.85
CA THR A 286 15.54 -2.23 -13.59
C THR A 286 15.10 -1.16 -14.57
N TYR A 287 15.97 -0.17 -14.74
CA TYR A 287 15.87 0.85 -15.76
C TYR A 287 17.21 1.03 -16.45
N TRP A 288 17.18 1.18 -17.77
CA TRP A 288 18.37 1.48 -18.56
C TRP A 288 18.09 2.53 -19.63
N ARG A 289 18.76 3.68 -19.53
CA ARG A 289 18.85 4.72 -20.54
C ARG A 289 20.09 4.51 -21.40
N ILE A 290 19.94 3.64 -22.41
CA ILE A 290 21.01 3.25 -23.32
C ILE A 290 21.56 4.48 -24.07
N SER A 291 20.66 5.34 -24.56
CA SER A 291 21.01 6.61 -25.23
C SER A 291 19.94 7.67 -24.96
N GLU A 292 20.06 8.84 -25.58
CA GLU A 292 19.01 9.85 -25.55
C GLU A 292 17.68 9.36 -26.15
N ARG A 293 17.73 8.36 -27.04
CA ARG A 293 16.57 7.88 -27.80
C ARG A 293 16.10 6.48 -27.45
N TRP A 294 16.88 5.72 -26.69
CA TRP A 294 16.56 4.32 -26.34
C TRP A 294 16.49 4.15 -24.83
N GLY A 295 15.40 3.57 -24.34
CA GLY A 295 15.18 3.23 -22.95
C GLY A 295 14.58 1.84 -22.77
N LEU A 296 14.91 1.21 -21.65
CA LEU A 296 14.35 -0.07 -21.22
C LEU A 296 13.92 0.01 -19.76
N ARG A 297 12.79 -0.61 -19.42
CA ARG A 297 12.30 -0.80 -18.04
C ARG A 297 11.79 -2.22 -17.87
N GLY A 298 12.07 -2.82 -16.71
CA GLY A 298 11.55 -4.12 -16.33
C GLY A 298 11.23 -4.18 -14.85
N GLY A 299 10.25 -5.01 -14.49
CA GLY A 299 9.86 -5.29 -13.11
C GLY A 299 9.37 -6.72 -12.97
N ILE A 300 9.69 -7.35 -11.84
CA ILE A 300 9.24 -8.70 -11.51
C ILE A 300 8.94 -8.83 -10.02
N GLN A 301 7.88 -9.55 -9.69
CA GLN A 301 7.46 -9.88 -8.33
C GLN A 301 7.24 -11.38 -8.25
N TYR A 302 7.81 -12.02 -7.25
CA TYR A 302 7.75 -13.47 -7.04
C TYR A 302 7.34 -13.77 -5.60
N ASP A 303 6.46 -14.75 -5.43
CA ASP A 303 5.99 -15.21 -4.13
C ASP A 303 6.08 -16.74 -4.08
N THR A 304 6.81 -17.27 -3.11
CA THR A 304 6.99 -18.73 -2.99
C THR A 304 5.66 -19.44 -2.71
N ARG A 305 4.70 -18.77 -2.07
CA ARG A 305 3.38 -19.34 -1.75
C ARG A 305 2.48 -19.53 -2.97
N LEU A 306 2.84 -18.92 -4.09
CA LEU A 306 2.18 -19.11 -5.39
C LEU A 306 2.92 -20.11 -6.27
N ASP A 307 4.07 -20.63 -5.83
CA ASP A 307 5.00 -21.45 -6.62
C ASP A 307 5.34 -20.85 -8.00
N ASN A 308 5.18 -19.54 -8.16
CA ASN A 308 5.25 -18.88 -9.45
C ASN A 308 5.49 -17.36 -9.32
N VAL A 309 5.81 -16.73 -10.45
CA VAL A 309 5.86 -15.26 -10.58
C VAL A 309 4.47 -14.69 -10.39
N ALA A 310 4.31 -13.76 -9.44
CA ALA A 310 3.04 -13.09 -9.17
C ALA A 310 2.72 -12.09 -10.29
N THR A 311 3.66 -11.18 -10.59
CA THR A 311 3.52 -10.21 -11.68
C THR A 311 4.87 -9.94 -12.32
N SER A 312 4.87 -9.64 -13.62
CA SER A 312 6.06 -9.15 -14.32
C SER A 312 5.66 -8.22 -15.46
N ASN A 313 6.52 -7.26 -15.76
CA ASN A 313 6.34 -6.32 -16.85
C ASN A 313 7.68 -5.96 -17.48
N SER A 314 7.69 -5.71 -18.78
CA SER A 314 8.88 -5.28 -19.51
C SER A 314 8.48 -4.33 -20.63
N SER A 315 9.32 -3.32 -20.88
CA SER A 315 9.12 -2.35 -21.95
C SER A 315 10.47 -1.90 -22.50
N ILE A 316 10.53 -1.74 -23.82
CA ILE A 316 11.63 -1.10 -24.53
C ILE A 316 11.04 -0.05 -25.45
N GLU A 317 11.61 1.15 -25.44
CA GLU A 317 11.10 2.28 -26.19
C GLU A 317 12.23 2.95 -26.96
N TYR A 318 11.96 3.20 -28.24
CA TYR A 318 12.70 4.17 -29.05
C TYR A 318 11.86 5.43 -29.20
N ARG A 319 12.39 6.57 -28.77
CA ARG A 319 11.74 7.87 -28.88
C ARG A 319 12.68 8.88 -29.54
N ARG A 320 12.21 9.44 -30.65
CA ARG A 320 12.94 10.43 -31.45
C ARG A 320 12.70 11.85 -30.95
#